data_AF-J4X0A3-F1
#
_entry.id   AF-J4X0A3-F1
#
_cell.length_a   1.000
_cell.length_b   1.000
_cell.length_c   1.000
_cell.angle_alpha   90.00
_cell.angle_beta   90.00
_cell.angle_gamma   90.00
#
_symmetry.space_group_name_H-M   'P 1'
#
loop_
_entity.id
_entity.type
_entity.pdbx_description
1 polymer ?
#
loop_
_entity_poly.entity_id
_entity_poly.type
_entity_poly.pdbx_seq_one_letter_code
_entity_poly.pdbx_strand_id
1 'polypeptide(L)' 'MINIEPIEAFSDNYIWLLTTNEGSMVIDPGESNNLLKILKENNFNLKAILITHHHYDHTGGIKEILS' A
#
# COMPACT_ATOMS: atom_id res chain seq x y z
N MET A 1 2.79 -7.63 -16.94
CA MET A 1 3.73 -6.50 -16.82
C MET A 1 3.69 -6.05 -15.37
N ILE A 2 4.82 -5.64 -14.79
CA ILE A 2 4.86 -5.14 -13.41
C ILE A 2 4.98 -3.63 -13.48
N ASN A 3 4.13 -2.91 -12.76
CA ASN A 3 4.27 -1.48 -12.51
C ASN A 3 4.54 -1.26 -11.02
N ILE A 4 5.39 -0.31 -10.70
CA ILE A 4 5.78 0.03 -9.32
C ILE A 4 5.64 1.53 -9.15
N GLU A 5 4.79 1.96 -8.22
CA GLU A 5 4.50 3.36 -7.98
C GLU A 5 4.70 3.71 -6.51
N PRO A 6 5.37 4.83 -6.21
CA PRO A 6 5.44 5.34 -4.85
C PRO A 6 4.14 6.06 -4.48
N ILE A 7 3.64 5.80 -3.28
CA ILE A 7 2.59 6.59 -2.63
C ILE A 7 3.25 7.29 -1.45
N GLU A 8 3.30 8.62 -1.49
CA GLU A 8 3.81 9.42 -0.38
C GLU A 8 3.01 9.12 0.90
N ALA A 9 3.74 8.87 1.99
CA ALA A 9 3.21 8.66 3.31
C ALA A 9 3.99 9.46 4.35
N PHE A 10 3.29 10.03 5.33
CA PHE A 10 3.89 10.90 6.34
C PHE A 10 4.74 12.04 5.72
N SER A 11 5.92 12.32 6.30
CA SER A 11 6.84 13.37 5.83
C SER A 11 7.82 12.90 4.76
N ASP A 12 8.22 11.64 4.83
CA ASP A 12 9.40 11.11 4.14
C ASP A 12 9.35 9.59 3.88
N ASN A 13 8.22 8.93 4.16
CA ASN A 13 8.01 7.52 3.86
C ASN A 13 7.32 7.35 2.49
N TYR A 14 7.49 6.14 1.93
CA TYR A 14 6.73 5.69 0.78
C TYR A 14 6.08 4.35 1.05
N ILE A 15 4.80 4.25 0.70
CA ILE A 15 4.11 2.98 0.51
C ILE A 15 4.29 2.60 -0.95
N TRP A 16 4.87 1.44 -1.23
CA TRP A 16 5.06 1.00 -2.62
C TRP A 16 3.86 0.22 -3.10
N LEU A 17 3.20 0.69 -4.15
CA LEU A 17 2.14 -0.03 -4.84
C LEU A 17 2.73 -0.78 -6.04
N LEU A 18 2.63 -2.11 -6.00
CA LEU A 18 2.98 -2.98 -7.11
C LEU A 18 1.69 -3.43 -7.77
N THR A 19 1.57 -3.24 -9.08
CA THR A 19 0.44 -3.75 -9.86
C THR A 19 0.93 -4.69 -10.95
N THR A 20 0.23 -5.82 -11.10
CA THR A 20 0.48 -6.82 -12.12
C THR A 20 -0.84 -7.19 -12.81
N ASN A 21 -0.75 -8.09 -13.79
CA ASN A 21 -1.95 -8.64 -14.44
C ASN A 21 -2.80 -9.50 -13.49
N GLU A 22 -2.26 -9.93 -12.35
CA GLU A 22 -2.91 -10.85 -11.39
C GLU A 22 -3.51 -10.12 -10.17
N GLY A 23 -3.21 -8.83 -10.02
CA GLY A 23 -3.67 -8.01 -8.90
C GLY A 23 -2.60 -7.03 -8.44
N SER A 24 -2.76 -6.53 -7.22
CA SER A 24 -1.85 -5.55 -6.63
C SER A 24 -1.36 -5.97 -5.26
N MET A 25 -0.21 -5.45 -4.86
CA MET A 25 0.40 -5.63 -3.55
C MET A 25 0.88 -4.27 -3.07
N VAL A 26 0.80 -4.03 -1.76
CA VAL A 26 1.43 -2.86 -1.14
C VAL A 26 2.56 -3.28 -0.22
N ILE A 27 3.60 -2.45 -0.15
CA ILE A 27 4.72 -2.62 0.77
C ILE A 27 4.66 -1.50 1.80
N ASP A 28 4.76 -1.87 3.08
CA ASP A 28 4.86 -0.98 4.23
C ASP A 28 3.75 0.09 4.35
N PRO A 29 2.45 -0.28 4.34
CA PRO A 29 1.38 0.68 4.52
C PRO A 29 1.31 1.20 5.98
N GLY A 30 2.16 2.17 6.30
CA GLY A 30 2.17 2.88 7.58
C GLY A 30 0.92 3.71 7.85
N GLU A 31 0.27 4.17 6.78
CA GLU A 31 -1.05 4.78 6.81
C GLU A 31 -1.92 4.27 5.65
N SER A 32 -3.23 4.50 5.74
CA SER A 32 -4.26 3.87 4.91
C SER A 32 -4.97 4.84 3.98
N ASN A 33 -5.17 6.09 4.41
CA ASN A 33 -6.08 7.04 3.77
C ASN A 33 -5.80 7.25 2.28
N ASN A 34 -4.56 7.61 1.93
CA ASN A 34 -4.17 7.86 0.54
C ASN A 34 -4.17 6.57 -0.29
N LEU A 35 -3.68 5.47 0.30
CA LEU A 35 -3.66 4.17 -0.35
C LEU A 35 -5.06 3.67 -0.70
N LEU A 36 -6.00 3.69 0.25
CA LEU A 36 -7.38 3.22 0.04
C LEU A 36 -8.10 4.05 -1.03
N LYS A 37 -7.85 5.36 -1.07
CA LYS A 37 -8.34 6.24 -2.13
C LYS A 37 -7.83 5.80 -3.51
N ILE A 38 -6.52 5.61 -3.65
CA ILE A 38 -5.88 5.18 -4.91
C ILE A 38 -6.40 3.81 -5.36
N LEU A 39 -6.47 2.84 -4.44
CA LEU A 39 -6.99 1.50 -4.75
C LEU A 39 -8.43 1.56 -5.26
N LYS A 40 -9.28 2.38 -4.63
CA LYS A 40 -10.68 2.56 -5.01
C LYS A 40 -10.84 3.28 -6.35
N GLU A 41 -10.13 4.39 -6.56
CA GLU A 41 -10.24 5.20 -7.79
C GLU A 41 -9.77 4.44 -9.04
N ASN A 42 -8.77 3.56 -8.88
CA ASN A 42 -8.22 2.76 -9.98
C ASN A 42 -8.80 1.34 -10.07
N ASN A 43 -9.74 0.99 -9.18
CA ASN A 43 -10.33 -0.35 -9.10
C ASN A 43 -9.27 -1.47 -8.98
N PHE A 44 -8.22 -1.22 -8.20
CA PHE A 44 -7.16 -2.19 -7.97
C PHE A 44 -7.60 -3.30 -7.01
N ASN A 45 -7.27 -4.53 -7.37
CA ASN A 45 -7.54 -5.71 -6.55
C ASN A 45 -6.34 -5.96 -5.63
N LEU A 46 -6.40 -5.46 -4.39
CA LEU A 46 -5.32 -5.67 -3.41
C LEU A 46 -5.30 -7.14 -2.96
N LYS A 47 -4.19 -7.83 -3.25
CA LYS A 47 -4.00 -9.26 -2.97
C LYS A 47 -3.09 -9.53 -1.78
N ALA A 48 -2.18 -8.61 -1.48
CA ALA A 48 -1.17 -8.83 -0.46
C ALA A 48 -0.65 -7.53 0.14
N ILE A 49 -0.17 -7.65 1.37
CA ILE A 49 0.61 -6.63 2.07
C ILE A 49 1.96 -7.26 2.42
N LEU A 50 3.06 -6.61 2.05
CA LEU A 50 4.41 -7.00 2.43
C LEU A 50 4.94 -5.99 3.45
N ILE A 51 5.50 -6.48 4.55
CA ILE A 51 6.06 -5.66 5.62
C ILE A 51 7.55 -5.92 5.71
N THR A 52 8.36 -4.86 5.63
CA THR A 52 9.82 -4.94 5.73
C THR A 52 10.26 -5.12 7.19
N HIS A 53 9.66 -4.36 8.10
CA HIS A 53 9.93 -4.43 9.54
C HIS A 53 8.77 -3.85 10.36
N HIS A 54 8.87 -3.93 11.70
CA HIS A 54 7.74 -3.77 12.61
C HIS A 54 7.45 -2.32 13.06
N HIS A 55 8.20 -1.33 12.60
CA HIS A 55 7.97 0.05 13.04
C HIS A 55 6.59 0.55 12.59
N TYR A 56 6.06 1.51 13.35
CA TYR A 56 4.68 1.98 13.20
C TYR A 56 4.45 2.64 11.84
N ASP A 57 5.42 3.39 11.35
CA ASP A 57 5.42 4.04 10.03
C ASP A 57 5.45 3.06 8.85
N HIS A 58 5.56 1.75 9.10
CA HIS A 58 5.44 0.68 8.10
C HIS A 58 4.20 -0.20 8.31
N THR A 59 3.56 -0.16 9.49
CA THR A 59 2.51 -1.12 9.89
C THR A 59 1.20 -0.48 10.35
N GLY A 60 1.18 0.82 10.61
CA GLY A 60 0.06 1.52 11.24
C GLY A 60 -1.24 1.48 10.44
N GLY A 61 -1.18 1.42 9.11
CA GLY A 61 -2.34 1.41 8.22
C GLY A 61 -2.97 0.02 8.03
N ILE A 62 -2.30 -1.07 8.41
CA ILE A 62 -2.73 -2.44 8.12
C ILE A 62 -4.14 -2.72 8.64
N LYS A 63 -4.46 -2.28 9.86
CA LYS A 63 -5.74 -2.59 10.51
C LYS A 63 -6.93 -2.03 9.72
N GLU A 64 -6.79 -0.82 9.16
CA GLU A 64 -7.84 -0.18 8.38
C GLU A 64 -7.92 -0.75 6.95
N ILE A 65 -6.80 -1.23 6.39
CA ILE A 65 -6.80 -1.88 5.07
C ILE A 65 -7.52 -3.23 5.09
N LEU A 66 -7.49 -3.94 6.23
CA LEU A 66 -8.09 -5.26 6.39
C LEU A 66 -9.53 -5.23 6.95
N SER A 67 -10.09 -4.06 7.24
CA SER A 67 -11.46 -3.91 7.74
C SER A 67 -12.50 -3.90 6.63
#